data_AF-A0A7X2BQD1-F1
#
_entry.id   AF-A0A7X2BQD1-F1
#
_cell.length_a   1.000
_cell.length_b   1.000
_cell.length_c   1.000
_cell.angle_alpha   90.00
_cell.angle_beta   90.00
_cell.angle_gamma   90.00
#
_symmetry.space_group_name_H-M   'P 1'
#
loop_
_entity.id
_entity.type
_entity.pdbx_description
1 polymer ?
#
loop_
_entity_poly.entity_id
_entity_poly.type
_entity_poly.pdbx_seq_one_letter_code
_entity_poly.pdbx_strand_id
1 'polypeptide(L)'
;MSLTDTKQKDRIVFRVPPSLYAAISGLADSANRSLNGEICTAVDKWLYERDELVVIKDRLLASASAAAIDAIRQSTPSFLKVADTKDERCKTTVRFKENVDADLRVAWEGYKVSHGHISLNTFLQIVVSWWLMYSFQVAECGKAIHREFKNSIRPNRVAPITYLPAQNHIALA
;
A
#
# COMPACT_ATOMS: atom_id res chain seq x y z
N MET A 1 -4.09 35.12 28.52
CA MET A 1 -4.24 34.07 27.48
C MET A 1 -5.19 33.02 28.04
N SER A 2 -6.34 32.76 27.41
CA SER A 2 -7.37 31.88 27.99
C SER A 2 -7.08 30.40 27.69
N LEU A 3 -7.33 29.55 28.69
CA LEU A 3 -7.17 28.09 28.70
C LEU A 3 -8.12 27.33 27.75
N THR A 4 -8.92 28.04 26.96
CA THR A 4 -9.91 27.46 26.06
C THR A 4 -9.39 27.23 24.64
N ASP A 5 -8.29 27.89 24.24
CA ASP A 5 -7.72 27.75 22.88
C ASP A 5 -6.78 26.54 22.71
N THR A 6 -6.40 25.86 23.79
CA THR A 6 -5.48 24.71 23.75
C THR A 6 -6.16 23.36 23.58
N LYS A 7 -7.48 23.24 23.81
CA LYS A 7 -8.17 21.93 23.75
C LYS A 7 -8.49 21.43 22.34
N GLN A 8 -8.35 22.27 21.32
CA GLN A 8 -8.82 21.96 19.96
C GLN A 8 -7.70 21.70 18.93
N LYS A 9 -6.43 21.99 19.26
CA LYS A 9 -5.29 21.75 18.33
C LYS A 9 -4.91 20.28 18.18
N ASP A 10 -5.32 19.40 19.11
CA ASP A 10 -4.88 18.01 19.20
C ASP A 10 -5.56 17.02 18.23
N ARG A 11 -6.61 17.42 17.52
CA ARG A 11 -7.50 16.50 16.80
C ARG A 11 -7.68 16.89 15.35
N ILE A 12 -7.13 16.07 14.45
CA ILE A 12 -7.34 16.22 13.00
C ILE A 12 -8.54 15.34 12.61
N VAL A 13 -9.56 15.95 12.00
CA VAL A 13 -10.67 15.20 11.40
C VAL A 13 -10.23 14.75 10.01
N PHE A 14 -9.91 13.47 9.90
CA PHE A 14 -9.54 12.83 8.64
C PHE A 14 -10.79 12.33 7.93
N ARG A 15 -11.06 12.89 6.75
CA ARG A 15 -12.20 12.55 5.90
C ARG A 15 -11.70 11.84 4.65
N VAL A 16 -12.32 10.71 4.33
CA VAL A 16 -11.90 9.85 3.21
C VAL A 16 -13.10 9.19 2.52
N PRO A 17 -12.94 8.76 1.26
CA PRO A 17 -13.90 7.89 0.61
C PRO A 17 -14.06 6.54 1.33
N PRO A 18 -15.22 5.87 1.23
CA PRO A 18 -15.47 4.57 1.87
C PRO A 18 -14.47 3.48 1.47
N SER A 19 -14.00 3.48 0.22
CA SER A 19 -13.01 2.52 -0.29
C SER A 19 -11.67 2.65 0.45
N LEU A 20 -11.18 3.89 0.60
CA LEU A 20 -9.97 4.17 1.34
C LEU A 20 -10.13 3.83 2.83
N TYR A 21 -11.27 4.15 3.43
CA TYR A 21 -11.57 3.78 4.82
C TYR A 21 -11.55 2.26 5.05
N ALA A 22 -12.16 1.50 4.15
CA ALA A 22 -12.18 0.05 4.21
C ALA A 22 -10.76 -0.54 4.06
N ALA A 23 -9.94 0.03 3.19
CA ALA A 23 -8.55 -0.39 3.01
C ALA A 23 -7.69 -0.15 4.27
N ILE A 24 -7.83 1.03 4.90
CA ILE A 24 -7.14 1.33 6.15
C ILE A 24 -7.59 0.37 7.25
N SER A 25 -8.91 0.14 7.36
CA SER A 25 -9.45 -0.81 8.33
C SER A 25 -8.89 -2.22 8.14
N GLY A 26 -8.88 -2.72 6.90
CA GLY A 26 -8.33 -4.05 6.59
C GLY A 26 -6.84 -4.18 6.91
N LEU A 27 -6.04 -3.14 6.63
CA LEU A 27 -4.63 -3.15 7.00
C LEU A 27 -4.45 -3.10 8.53
N ALA A 28 -5.22 -2.25 9.21
CA ALA A 28 -5.20 -2.12 10.67
C ALA A 28 -5.53 -3.46 11.34
N ASP A 29 -6.58 -4.14 10.89
CA ASP A 29 -6.99 -5.45 11.39
C ASP A 29 -5.88 -6.49 11.18
N SER A 30 -5.28 -6.53 9.97
CA SER A 30 -4.18 -7.46 9.68
C SER A 30 -2.93 -7.22 10.54
N ALA A 31 -2.72 -5.97 10.97
CA ALA A 31 -1.61 -5.56 11.83
C ALA A 31 -1.96 -5.61 13.33
N ASN A 32 -3.18 -6.02 13.70
CA ASN A 32 -3.70 -5.96 15.07
C ASN A 32 -3.60 -4.54 15.69
N ARG A 33 -3.92 -3.52 14.91
CA ARG A 33 -3.91 -2.11 15.33
C ARG A 33 -5.31 -1.50 15.22
N SER A 34 -5.54 -0.44 15.99
CA SER A 34 -6.71 0.41 15.77
C SER A 34 -6.55 1.20 14.49
N LEU A 35 -7.68 1.63 13.89
CA LEU A 35 -7.68 2.52 12.71
C LEU A 35 -6.82 3.78 12.95
N ASN A 36 -6.95 4.42 14.12
CA ASN A 36 -6.12 5.57 14.48
C ASN A 36 -4.63 5.19 14.58
N GLY A 37 -4.31 4.03 15.18
CA GLY A 37 -2.95 3.53 15.25
C GLY A 37 -2.33 3.27 13.87
N GLU A 38 -3.11 2.78 12.92
CA GLU A 38 -2.68 2.57 11.54
C GLU A 38 -2.40 3.90 10.83
N ILE A 39 -3.28 4.89 10.98
CA ILE A 39 -3.07 6.23 10.39
C ILE A 39 -1.84 6.91 11.01
N CYS A 40 -1.67 6.82 12.33
CA CYS A 40 -0.48 7.34 13.00
C CYS A 40 0.79 6.64 12.52
N THR A 41 0.74 5.32 12.29
CA THR A 41 1.87 4.58 11.71
C THR A 41 2.18 5.08 10.31
N ALA A 42 1.17 5.25 9.46
CA ALA A 42 1.35 5.73 8.10
C ALA A 42 2.09 7.07 8.06
N VAL A 43 1.70 8.00 8.93
CA VAL A 43 2.34 9.32 9.06
C VAL A 43 3.77 9.21 9.58
N ASP A 44 3.98 8.46 10.66
CA ASP A 44 5.30 8.26 11.27
C ASP A 44 6.30 7.67 10.26
N LYS A 45 5.90 6.60 9.56
CA LYS A 45 6.70 5.96 8.52
C LYS A 45 6.98 6.88 7.34
N TRP A 46 6.02 7.71 6.95
CA TRP A 46 6.21 8.65 5.85
C TRP A 46 7.13 9.82 6.24
N LEU A 47 7.08 10.30 7.48
CA LEU A 47 7.92 11.41 7.93
C LEU A 47 9.37 10.98 8.14
N TYR A 48 9.59 9.81 8.73
CA TYR A 48 10.92 9.46 9.25
C TYR A 48 11.61 8.31 8.51
N GLU A 49 10.86 7.44 7.82
CA GLU A 49 11.41 6.20 7.24
C GLU A 49 11.12 6.04 5.74
N ARG A 50 10.46 7.01 5.11
CA ARG A 50 9.94 6.88 3.74
C ARG A 50 10.99 6.45 2.74
N ASP A 51 12.15 7.10 2.76
CA ASP A 51 13.18 6.88 1.76
C ASP A 51 13.84 5.50 1.95
N GLU A 52 14.05 5.07 3.21
CA GLU A 52 14.54 3.72 3.54
C GLU A 52 13.54 2.64 3.09
N LEU A 53 12.25 2.86 3.36
CA LEU A 53 11.18 1.95 2.95
C LEU A 53 11.10 1.84 1.43
N VAL A 54 11.21 2.96 0.70
CA VAL A 54 11.28 2.94 -0.77
C VAL A 54 12.43 2.06 -1.26
N VAL A 55 13.62 2.21 -0.68
CA VAL A 55 14.78 1.37 -1.02
C VAL A 55 14.52 -0.11 -0.74
N ILE A 56 13.92 -0.45 0.40
CA ILE A 56 13.57 -1.84 0.75
C ILE A 56 12.61 -2.43 -0.28
N LYS A 57 11.54 -1.71 -0.61
CA LYS A 57 10.56 -2.15 -1.61
C LYS A 57 11.19 -2.31 -2.99
N ASP A 58 12.05 -1.37 -3.41
CA ASP A 58 12.72 -1.46 -4.71
C ASP A 58 13.67 -2.67 -4.79
N ARG A 59 14.37 -2.98 -3.69
CA ARG A 59 15.19 -4.21 -3.59
C ARG A 59 14.36 -5.49 -3.62
N LEU A 60 13.21 -5.51 -2.96
CA LEU A 60 12.27 -6.64 -3.00
C LEU A 60 11.73 -6.86 -4.41
N LEU A 61 11.34 -5.78 -5.09
CA LEU A 61 10.89 -5.83 -6.49
C LEU A 61 12.01 -6.31 -7.41
N ALA A 62 13.23 -5.82 -7.24
CA ALA A 62 14.39 -6.27 -8.02
C ALA A 62 14.74 -7.76 -7.81
N SER A 63 14.33 -8.32 -6.66
CA SER A 63 14.53 -9.74 -6.35
C SER A 63 13.41 -10.64 -6.89
N ALA A 64 12.28 -10.06 -7.30
CA ALA A 64 11.17 -10.79 -7.91
C ALA A 64 11.36 -10.92 -9.43
N SER A 65 10.84 -11.98 -10.03
CA SER A 65 10.86 -12.11 -11.50
C SER A 65 10.03 -11.02 -12.19
N ALA A 66 10.35 -10.71 -13.46
CA ALA A 66 9.57 -9.75 -14.25
C ALA A 66 8.07 -10.12 -14.31
N ALA A 67 7.75 -11.41 -14.43
CA ALA A 67 6.37 -11.91 -14.44
C ALA A 67 5.66 -11.68 -13.09
N ALA A 68 6.38 -11.82 -11.97
CA ALA A 68 5.85 -11.48 -10.65
C ALA A 68 5.60 -9.98 -10.50
N ILE A 69 6.53 -9.14 -10.96
CA ILE A 69 6.38 -7.68 -10.91
C ILE A 69 5.13 -7.24 -11.69
N ASP A 70 4.91 -7.78 -12.88
CA ASP A 70 3.74 -7.45 -13.69
C ASP A 70 2.43 -7.95 -13.04
N ALA A 71 2.44 -9.13 -12.43
CA ALA A 71 1.29 -9.63 -11.68
C ALA A 71 0.94 -8.72 -10.48
N ILE A 72 1.94 -8.21 -9.75
CA ILE A 72 1.75 -7.29 -8.62
C ILE A 72 1.16 -5.96 -9.10
N ARG A 73 1.68 -5.43 -10.23
CA ARG A 73 1.14 -4.21 -10.84
C ARG A 73 -0.33 -4.40 -11.25
N GLN A 74 -0.68 -5.56 -11.78
CA GLN A 74 -2.06 -5.87 -12.18
C GLN A 74 -2.98 -6.10 -10.97
N SER A 75 -2.49 -6.74 -9.90
CA SER A 75 -3.27 -7.01 -8.68
C SER A 75 -3.47 -5.79 -7.79
N THR A 76 -2.65 -4.74 -7.96
CA THR A 76 -2.76 -3.50 -7.19
C THR A 76 -4.16 -2.90 -7.32
N PRO A 77 -4.92 -2.78 -6.20
CA PRO A 77 -6.30 -2.31 -6.22
C PRO A 77 -6.45 -0.93 -6.86
N SER A 78 -7.51 -0.74 -7.64
CA SER A 78 -7.78 0.52 -8.35
C SER A 78 -7.96 1.72 -7.41
N PHE A 79 -8.52 1.51 -6.21
CA PHE A 79 -8.67 2.55 -5.19
C PHE A 79 -7.33 3.04 -4.61
N LEU A 80 -6.23 2.30 -4.80
CA LEU A 80 -4.87 2.76 -4.48
C LEU A 80 -4.20 3.46 -5.66
N LYS A 81 -4.71 3.26 -6.88
CA LYS A 81 -4.17 3.85 -8.13
C LYS A 81 -4.85 5.16 -8.50
N VAL A 82 -6.11 5.34 -8.10
CA VAL A 82 -6.92 6.48 -8.51
C VAL A 82 -7.56 7.09 -7.26
N ALA A 83 -7.24 8.36 -7.00
CA ALA A 83 -7.93 9.18 -6.01
C ALA A 83 -9.30 9.62 -6.55
N ASP A 84 -10.14 8.67 -6.98
CA ASP A 84 -11.47 8.97 -7.50
C ASP A 84 -12.54 8.68 -6.46
N THR A 85 -12.97 9.75 -5.80
CA THR A 85 -14.37 10.20 -5.72
C THR A 85 -14.48 11.35 -4.72
N LYS A 86 -15.26 12.39 -5.06
CA LYS A 86 -15.55 13.55 -4.20
C LYS A 86 -16.43 13.23 -2.97
N ASP A 87 -16.71 11.96 -2.72
CA ASP A 87 -17.68 11.52 -1.72
C ASP A 87 -16.98 11.11 -0.42
N GLU A 88 -16.42 12.12 0.27
CA GLU A 88 -15.77 11.96 1.57
C GLU A 88 -16.80 11.71 2.69
N ARG A 89 -17.43 10.52 2.68
CA ARG A 89 -18.49 10.16 3.65
C ARG A 89 -17.93 9.64 4.98
N CYS A 90 -16.73 9.05 4.97
CA CYS A 90 -16.15 8.46 6.17
C CYS A 90 -15.28 9.49 6.88
N LYS A 91 -15.48 9.66 8.19
CA LYS A 91 -14.69 10.56 9.04
C LYS A 91 -14.14 9.81 10.24
N THR A 92 -12.87 10.06 10.56
CA THR A 92 -12.25 9.58 11.79
C THR A 92 -11.48 10.72 12.44
N THR A 93 -11.41 10.71 13.76
CA THR A 93 -10.62 11.70 14.50
C THR A 93 -9.25 11.09 14.78
N VAL A 94 -8.21 11.72 14.26
CA VAL A 94 -6.83 11.27 14.40
C VAL A 94 -6.13 12.12 15.45
N ARG A 95 -5.40 11.45 16.35
CA ARG A 95 -4.60 12.10 17.39
C ARG A 95 -3.13 11.71 17.23
N PHE A 96 -2.33 12.67 16.78
CA PHE A 96 -0.88 12.52 16.71
C PHE A 96 -0.22 12.92 18.04
N LYS A 97 1.00 12.44 18.24
CA LYS A 97 1.89 13.02 19.26
C LYS A 97 2.26 14.44 18.83
N GLU A 98 2.49 15.35 19.78
CA GLU A 98 2.72 16.77 19.50
C GLU A 98 3.84 17.01 18.46
N ASN A 99 4.99 16.34 18.61
CA ASN A 99 6.10 16.45 17.67
C ASN A 99 5.71 15.97 16.25
N VAL A 100 4.92 14.89 16.16
CA VAL A 100 4.48 14.33 14.88
C VAL A 100 3.46 15.24 14.19
N ASP A 101 2.56 15.89 14.95
CA ASP A 101 1.63 16.88 14.39
C ASP A 101 2.38 18.10 13.83
N ALA A 102 3.39 18.59 14.57
CA ALA A 102 4.22 19.70 14.12
C ALA A 102 4.98 19.35 12.83
N ASP A 103 5.66 18.19 12.80
CA ASP A 103 6.42 17.72 11.64
C ASP A 103 5.51 17.46 10.43
N LEU A 104 4.32 16.89 10.65
CA LEU A 104 3.31 16.70 9.61
C LEU A 104 2.88 18.03 8.99
N ARG A 105 2.67 19.07 9.80
CA ARG A 105 2.31 20.40 9.32
C ARG A 105 3.44 21.05 8.54
N VAL A 106 4.69 20.92 9.01
CA VAL A 106 5.88 21.43 8.29
C VAL A 106 6.00 20.73 6.93
N ALA A 107 5.87 19.40 6.90
CA ALA A 107 5.90 18.64 5.64
C ALA A 107 4.76 19.04 4.70
N TRP A 108 3.56 19.26 5.23
CA TRP A 108 2.42 19.75 4.46
C TRP A 108 2.67 21.14 3.86
N GLU A 109 3.23 22.08 4.63
CA GLU A 109 3.62 23.40 4.12
C GLU A 109 4.65 23.28 2.98
N GLY A 110 5.68 22.46 3.14
CA GLY A 110 6.66 22.19 2.08
C GLY A 110 6.04 21.57 0.83
N TYR A 111 5.07 20.65 1.00
CA TYR A 111 4.35 20.03 -0.10
C TYR A 111 3.49 21.03 -0.89
N LYS A 112 2.85 21.98 -0.20
CA LYS A 112 2.06 23.05 -0.85
C LYS A 112 2.89 23.93 -1.77
N VAL A 113 4.14 24.24 -1.39
CA VAL A 113 5.04 25.07 -2.22
C VAL A 113 5.31 24.41 -3.57
N SER A 114 5.39 23.07 -3.61
CA SER A 114 5.75 22.31 -4.81
C SER A 114 4.54 21.84 -5.63
N HIS A 115 3.37 21.66 -5.02
CA HIS A 115 2.20 21.05 -5.66
C HIS A 115 0.96 21.96 -5.68
N GLY A 116 1.08 23.21 -5.22
CA GLY A 116 0.00 24.19 -5.17
C GLY A 116 -0.89 24.07 -3.93
N HIS A 117 -2.09 24.65 -4.01
CA HIS A 117 -3.01 24.71 -2.87
C HIS A 117 -3.64 23.33 -2.57
N ILE A 118 -3.09 22.63 -1.58
CA ILE A 118 -3.56 21.33 -1.10
C ILE A 118 -3.95 21.43 0.37
N SER A 119 -5.12 20.89 0.74
CA SER A 119 -5.58 20.88 2.14
C SER A 119 -4.81 19.87 2.98
N LEU A 120 -4.75 20.07 4.30
CA LEU A 120 -4.12 19.10 5.21
C LEU A 120 -4.81 17.72 5.14
N ASN A 121 -6.13 17.68 4.91
CA ASN A 121 -6.88 16.42 4.74
C ASN A 121 -6.42 15.67 3.48
N THR A 122 -6.32 16.39 2.36
CA THR A 122 -5.84 15.84 1.08
C THR A 122 -4.39 15.37 1.20
N PHE A 123 -3.54 16.14 1.87
CA PHE A 123 -2.17 15.72 2.14
C PHE A 123 -2.10 14.44 2.99
N LEU A 124 -2.90 14.36 4.05
CA LEU A 124 -2.99 13.15 4.86
C LEU A 124 -3.52 11.95 4.06
N GLN A 125 -4.46 12.15 3.13
CA GLN A 125 -4.90 11.10 2.20
C GLN A 125 -3.76 10.60 1.32
N ILE A 126 -2.91 11.49 0.79
CA ILE A 126 -1.73 11.12 0.00
C ILE A 126 -0.78 10.27 0.84
N VAL A 127 -0.46 10.70 2.06
CA VAL A 127 0.44 9.97 2.98
C VAL A 127 -0.11 8.58 3.30
N VAL A 128 -1.38 8.48 3.66
CA VAL A 128 -2.02 7.19 4.00
C VAL A 128 -2.13 6.30 2.77
N SER A 129 -2.44 6.85 1.60
CA SER A 129 -2.53 6.09 0.35
C SER A 129 -1.16 5.53 -0.06
N TRP A 130 -0.09 6.31 0.12
CA TRP A 130 1.28 5.84 -0.06
C TRP A 130 1.58 4.66 0.86
N TRP A 131 1.21 4.75 2.13
CA TRP A 131 1.45 3.68 3.09
C TRP A 131 0.70 2.39 2.71
N LEU A 132 -0.58 2.50 2.35
CA LEU A 132 -1.37 1.36 1.88
C LEU A 132 -0.77 0.72 0.62
N MET A 133 -0.34 1.54 -0.33
CA MET A 133 0.34 1.07 -1.54
C MET A 133 1.63 0.32 -1.20
N TYR A 134 2.47 0.92 -0.35
CA TYR A 134 3.70 0.31 0.11
C TYR A 134 3.46 -1.05 0.78
N SER A 135 2.56 -1.09 1.77
CA SER A 135 2.23 -2.33 2.50
C SER A 135 1.69 -3.41 1.57
N PHE A 136 0.81 -3.06 0.63
CA PHE A 136 0.29 -3.98 -0.37
C PHE A 136 1.41 -4.54 -1.25
N GLN A 137 2.24 -3.67 -1.82
CA GLN A 137 3.32 -4.08 -2.73
C GLN A 137 4.33 -4.98 -2.03
N VAL A 138 4.73 -4.66 -0.80
CA VAL A 138 5.64 -5.50 -0.02
C VAL A 138 5.02 -6.88 0.28
N ALA A 139 3.75 -6.94 0.67
CA ALA A 139 3.06 -8.20 0.92
C ALA A 139 2.98 -9.07 -0.34
N GLU A 140 2.64 -8.48 -1.49
CA GLU A 140 2.57 -9.21 -2.75
C GLU A 140 3.96 -9.64 -3.25
N CYS A 141 5.00 -8.83 -3.07
CA CYS A 141 6.38 -9.23 -3.34
C CYS A 141 6.77 -10.46 -2.50
N GLY A 142 6.46 -10.44 -1.20
CA GLY A 142 6.73 -11.57 -0.31
C GLY A 142 6.03 -12.86 -0.76
N LYS A 143 4.75 -12.76 -1.16
CA LYS A 143 4.01 -13.91 -1.71
C LYS A 143 4.61 -14.42 -3.02
N ALA A 144 5.01 -13.52 -3.91
CA ALA A 144 5.60 -13.87 -5.19
C ALA A 144 6.94 -14.61 -5.02
N ILE A 145 7.85 -14.05 -4.21
CA ILE A 145 9.15 -14.66 -3.90
C ILE A 145 8.95 -16.04 -3.26
N HIS A 146 8.01 -16.16 -2.32
CA HIS A 146 7.70 -17.45 -1.69
C HIS A 146 7.14 -18.48 -2.69
N ARG A 147 6.29 -18.04 -3.62
CA ARG A 147 5.74 -18.90 -4.68
C ARG A 147 6.84 -19.37 -5.63
N GLU A 148 7.75 -18.48 -6.03
CA GLU A 148 8.89 -18.81 -6.87
C GLU A 148 9.83 -19.80 -6.17
N PHE A 149 10.12 -19.59 -4.89
CA PHE A 149 10.90 -20.52 -4.07
C PHE A 149 10.24 -21.90 -3.96
N LYS A 150 8.93 -21.96 -3.72
CA LYS A 150 8.20 -23.24 -3.71
C LYS A 150 8.25 -23.96 -5.06
N ASN A 151 8.11 -23.21 -6.15
CA ASN A 151 8.16 -23.74 -7.51
C ASN A 151 9.59 -24.16 -7.93
N SER A 152 10.64 -23.57 -7.37
CA SER A 152 12.03 -23.99 -7.65
C SER A 152 12.42 -25.26 -6.89
N ILE A 153 11.90 -25.46 -5.68
CA ILE A 153 12.11 -26.70 -4.90
C ILE A 153 11.23 -27.85 -5.39
N ARG A 154 10.01 -27.53 -5.83
CA ARG A 154 9.09 -28.49 -6.47
C ARG A 154 8.72 -27.92 -7.83
N PRO A 155 9.62 -28.01 -8.84
CA PRO A 155 9.21 -27.71 -10.20
C PRO A 155 7.95 -28.53 -10.45
N ASN A 156 6.87 -27.84 -10.86
CA ASN A 156 5.64 -28.49 -11.28
C ASN A 156 6.06 -29.71 -12.09
N ARG A 157 5.76 -30.92 -11.58
CA ARG A 157 5.93 -32.13 -12.36
C ARG A 157 5.07 -31.89 -13.59
N VAL A 158 5.70 -31.53 -14.70
CA VAL A 158 5.09 -31.57 -16.01
C VAL A 158 4.41 -32.93 -16.04
N ALA A 159 3.09 -32.92 -16.22
CA ALA A 159 2.32 -34.15 -16.37
C ALA A 159 3.08 -35.05 -17.35
N PRO A 160 3.19 -36.37 -17.07
CA PRO A 160 4.02 -37.24 -17.88
C PRO A 160 3.60 -37.06 -19.34
N ILE A 161 4.59 -36.83 -20.20
CA ILE A 161 4.47 -36.89 -21.65
C ILE A 161 3.62 -38.11 -21.94
N THR A 162 2.35 -37.89 -22.29
CA THR A 162 1.50 -38.97 -22.73
C THR A 162 2.12 -39.36 -24.06
N TYR A 163 2.81 -40.49 -24.07
CA TYR A 163 3.21 -41.14 -25.31
C TYR A 163 1.95 -41.25 -26.15
N LEU A 164 1.79 -40.36 -27.12
CA LEU A 164 0.91 -40.63 -28.25
C LEU A 164 1.52 -41.87 -28.90
N PRO A 165 0.83 -43.01 -28.96
CA PRO A 165 1.30 -44.10 -29.79
C PRO A 165 1.30 -43.56 -31.21
N ALA A 166 2.48 -43.55 -31.83
CA ALA A 166 2.59 -43.34 -33.26
C ALA A 166 1.71 -44.42 -33.93
N GLN A 167 0.54 -44.03 -34.40
CA GLN A 167 -0.23 -44.88 -35.31
C GLN A 167 0.58 -44.94 -36.60
N ASN A 168 1.35 -46.03 -36.72
CA ASN A 168 1.82 -46.55 -38.00
C ASN A 168 0.62 -46.72 -38.93
N HIS A 169 0.43 -45.77 -39.85
CA HIS A 169 -0.20 -46.09 -41.11
C HIS A 169 0.88 -46.13 -42.18
N ILE A 170 1.44 -47.32 -42.34
CA ILE A 170 1.99 -47.76 -43.61
C ILE A 170 0.80 -47.84 -44.57
N ALA A 171 0.68 -46.88 -45.48
CA ALA A 171 -0.06 -47.07 -46.72
C ALA A 171 1.00 -47.39 -47.79
N LEU A 172 1.18 -48.69 -48.01
CA LEU A 172 1.80 -49.28 -49.19
C LEU A 172 0.66 -49.78 -50.09
N ALA A 173 0.82 -49.53 -51.39
CA ALA A 173 -0.03 -49.87 -52.53
C ALA A 173 -1.12 -48.85 -52.90
#